data_AF-A0A6P1BER4-F1
#
_entry.id   AF-A0A6P1BER4-F1
#
_cell.length_a   1.000
_cell.length_b   1.000
_cell.length_c   1.000
_cell.angle_alpha   90.00
_cell.angle_beta   90.00
_cell.angle_gamma   90.00
#
_symmetry.space_group_name_H-M   'P 1'
#
loop_
_entity.id
_entity.type
_entity.pdbx_description
1 polymer ?
#
loop_
_entity_poly.entity_id
_entity_poly.type
_entity_poly.pdbx_seq_one_letter_code
_entity_poly.pdbx_strand_id
1 'polypeptide(L)'
;MSAADTYNDIDLAWLMKLRTVVARLGEMDCARWWNSQGQLGRQGVTVLRRSFPRTHFFAQAKSVQMIAAARCAEIFNPPGSVNLWHLTDDLEDRLDSIWESWLDAASTWQPFFEHVAGMKSTDVLAALNDFDLVTDADIEAHAKIKKSSDGRSIPIPEKFEGRRRTVALLALSFSASVPGSLVVPYARKADA
;
A
#
# COMPACT_ATOMS: atom_id res chain seq x y z
N MET A 1 -9.21 14.60 -9.42
CA MET A 1 -8.70 13.53 -10.29
C MET A 1 -9.40 13.59 -11.63
N SER A 2 -8.67 13.43 -12.71
CA SER A 2 -9.25 13.35 -14.05
C SER A 2 -9.78 11.94 -14.32
N ALA A 3 -10.69 11.76 -15.28
CA ALA A 3 -11.14 10.43 -15.69
C ALA A 3 -10.00 9.53 -16.21
N ALA A 4 -8.87 10.12 -16.65
CA ALA A 4 -7.69 9.38 -17.09
C ALA A 4 -6.96 8.66 -15.94
N ASP A 5 -7.21 9.07 -14.69
CA ASP A 5 -6.52 8.58 -13.49
C ASP A 5 -7.29 7.41 -12.83
N THR A 6 -8.33 6.88 -13.47
CA THR A 6 -9.23 5.86 -12.89
C THR A 6 -9.23 4.56 -13.69
N TYR A 7 -9.11 3.41 -13.02
CA TYR A 7 -9.19 2.05 -13.57
C TYR A 7 -10.28 1.24 -12.87
N ASN A 8 -11.35 0.83 -13.55
CA ASN A 8 -12.42 0.01 -12.96
C ASN A 8 -12.88 0.52 -11.57
N ASP A 9 -13.05 1.84 -11.43
CA ASP A 9 -13.38 2.57 -10.18
C ASP A 9 -12.24 2.77 -9.17
N ILE A 10 -11.02 2.28 -9.46
CA ILE A 10 -9.81 2.57 -8.69
C ILE A 10 -9.19 3.86 -9.18
N ASP A 11 -9.14 4.86 -8.31
CA ASP A 11 -8.26 6.01 -8.48
C ASP A 11 -6.80 5.61 -8.24
N LEU A 12 -5.96 5.84 -9.26
CA LEU A 12 -4.53 5.53 -9.21
C LEU A 12 -3.78 6.37 -8.16
N ALA A 13 -4.16 7.63 -7.96
CA ALA A 13 -3.53 8.48 -6.96
C ALA A 13 -3.87 8.00 -5.54
N TRP A 14 -5.13 7.63 -5.29
CA TRP A 14 -5.55 6.95 -4.07
C TRP A 14 -4.78 5.65 -3.83
N LEU A 15 -4.65 4.79 -4.85
CA LEU A 15 -3.90 3.53 -4.73
C LEU A 15 -2.44 3.77 -4.37
N MET A 16 -1.79 4.76 -4.99
CA MET A 16 -0.41 5.14 -4.67
C MET A 16 -0.27 5.61 -3.22
N LYS A 17 -1.21 6.42 -2.72
CA LYS A 17 -1.23 6.87 -1.32
C LYS A 17 -1.45 5.70 -0.37
N LEU A 18 -2.42 4.83 -0.66
CA LEU A 18 -2.74 3.63 0.10
C LEU A 18 -1.52 2.70 0.25
N ARG A 19 -0.87 2.37 -0.88
CA ARG A 19 0.36 1.57 -0.89
C ARG A 19 1.46 2.24 -0.08
N THR A 20 1.62 3.55 -0.18
CA THR A 20 2.66 4.29 0.56
C THR A 20 2.43 4.27 2.08
N VAL A 21 1.19 4.46 2.54
CA VAL A 21 0.88 4.42 3.98
C VAL A 21 1.12 3.02 4.53
N VAL A 22 0.67 1.97 3.86
CA VAL A 22 0.95 0.59 4.26
C VAL A 22 2.46 0.32 4.24
N ALA A 23 3.17 0.78 3.21
CA ALA A 23 4.63 0.67 3.06
C ALA A 23 5.41 1.40 4.17
N ARG A 24 4.87 2.49 4.74
CA ARG A 24 5.46 3.15 5.90
C ARG A 24 5.25 2.35 7.19
N LEU A 25 4.07 1.76 7.37
CA LEU A 25 3.71 1.05 8.61
C LEU A 25 4.55 -0.20 8.85
N GLY A 26 4.96 -0.92 7.80
CA GLY A 26 5.77 -2.12 7.93
C GLY A 26 7.28 -1.92 7.93
N GLU A 27 7.79 -0.68 7.87
CA GLU A 27 9.23 -0.42 7.95
C GLU A 27 9.84 -0.86 9.30
N MET A 28 11.17 -0.99 9.35
CA MET A 28 11.90 -1.49 10.53
C MET A 28 11.76 -0.62 11.78
N ASP A 29 11.51 0.67 11.63
CA ASP A 29 11.24 1.62 12.72
C ASP A 29 9.76 1.63 13.15
N CYS A 30 8.90 0.87 12.45
CA CYS A 30 7.49 0.67 12.75
C CYS A 30 7.22 -0.83 13.03
N ALA A 31 6.45 -1.52 12.18
CA ALA A 31 6.02 -2.90 12.42
C ALA A 31 7.03 -3.98 11.96
N ARG A 32 8.17 -3.62 11.37
CA ARG A 32 9.26 -4.57 11.02
C ARG A 32 8.80 -5.73 10.14
N TRP A 33 7.89 -5.47 9.20
CA TRP A 33 7.42 -6.47 8.24
C TRP A 33 8.38 -6.65 7.08
N TRP A 34 9.09 -5.59 6.71
CA TRP A 34 10.12 -5.61 5.67
C TRP A 34 11.39 -4.86 6.07
N ASN A 35 12.48 -5.18 5.37
CA ASN A 35 13.82 -4.72 5.71
C ASN A 35 14.19 -3.38 5.05
N SER A 36 13.28 -2.39 5.14
CA SER A 36 13.60 -0.99 4.83
C SER A 36 13.91 -0.24 6.13
N GLN A 37 15.00 0.51 6.12
CA GLN A 37 15.55 1.19 7.30
C GLN A 37 14.87 2.55 7.56
N GLY A 38 13.53 2.58 7.58
CA GLY A 38 12.75 3.81 7.81
C GLY A 38 12.90 4.85 6.71
N GLN A 39 12.98 4.40 5.44
CA GLN A 39 13.23 5.26 4.28
C GLN A 39 12.12 6.29 4.05
N LEU A 40 10.86 5.94 4.36
CA LEU A 40 9.72 6.86 4.28
C LEU A 40 9.62 7.77 5.50
N GLY A 41 10.43 7.55 6.54
CA GLY A 41 10.48 8.38 7.75
C GLY A 41 11.33 9.65 7.58
N ARG A 42 11.24 10.56 8.57
CA ARG A 42 11.97 11.85 8.57
C ARG A 42 13.47 11.72 8.31
N GLN A 43 14.10 10.67 8.85
CA GLN A 43 15.53 10.42 8.65
C GLN A 43 15.81 10.00 7.20
N GLY A 44 15.00 9.09 6.65
CA GLY A 44 15.12 8.63 5.27
C GLY A 44 14.99 9.77 4.25
N VAL A 45 14.04 10.69 4.44
CA VAL A 45 13.88 11.93 3.66
C VAL A 45 15.19 12.71 3.52
N THR A 46 15.94 12.84 4.60
CA THR A 46 17.19 13.60 4.61
C THR A 46 18.27 12.97 3.73
N VAL A 47 18.31 11.63 3.65
CA VAL A 47 19.31 10.89 2.88
C VAL A 47 19.16 11.12 1.38
N LEU A 48 17.94 10.97 0.84
CA LEU A 48 17.71 11.05 -0.61
C LEU A 48 17.48 12.47 -1.12
N ARG A 49 17.03 13.40 -0.27
CA ARG A 49 16.77 14.79 -0.68
C ARG A 49 17.99 15.49 -1.26
N ARG A 50 19.21 15.16 -0.82
CA ARG A 50 20.43 15.77 -1.35
C ARG A 50 20.68 15.42 -2.82
N SER A 51 20.41 14.18 -3.21
CA SER A 51 20.65 13.68 -4.58
C SER A 51 19.42 13.84 -5.49
N PHE A 52 18.21 13.85 -4.91
CA PHE A 52 16.94 13.91 -5.61
C PHE A 52 16.01 14.99 -5.02
N PRO A 53 16.40 16.27 -5.04
CA PRO A 53 15.70 17.33 -4.30
C PRO A 53 14.22 17.46 -4.65
N ARG A 54 13.84 17.15 -5.90
CA ARG A 54 12.46 17.25 -6.40
C ARG A 54 11.67 15.94 -6.33
N THR A 55 12.33 14.79 -6.33
CA THR A 55 11.68 13.48 -6.55
C THR A 55 11.96 12.45 -5.47
N HIS A 56 12.73 12.80 -4.42
CA HIS A 56 13.11 11.88 -3.33
C HIS A 56 11.91 11.16 -2.70
N PHE A 57 10.78 11.83 -2.47
CA PHE A 57 9.60 11.19 -1.90
C PHE A 57 9.06 10.04 -2.77
N PHE A 58 8.97 10.27 -4.08
CA PHE A 58 8.53 9.24 -5.03
C PHE A 58 9.55 8.11 -5.15
N ALA A 59 10.85 8.43 -5.15
CA ALA A 59 11.91 7.42 -5.15
C ALA A 59 11.86 6.53 -3.89
N GLN A 60 11.62 7.12 -2.72
CA GLN A 60 11.43 6.39 -1.46
C GLN A 60 10.20 5.51 -1.51
N ALA A 61 9.06 6.07 -1.92
CA ALA A 61 7.81 5.32 -2.03
C ALA A 61 7.96 4.12 -2.97
N LYS A 62 8.49 4.32 -4.18
CA LYS A 62 8.71 3.22 -5.13
C LYS A 62 9.66 2.17 -4.54
N SER A 63 10.76 2.58 -3.92
CA SER A 63 11.71 1.64 -3.29
C SER A 63 11.07 0.81 -2.18
N VAL A 64 10.37 1.43 -1.22
CA VAL A 64 9.77 0.70 -0.10
C VAL A 64 8.58 -0.14 -0.55
N GLN A 65 7.77 0.33 -1.49
CA GLN A 65 6.69 -0.48 -2.08
C GLN A 65 7.23 -1.72 -2.78
N MET A 66 8.33 -1.63 -3.55
CA MET A 66 8.98 -2.80 -4.15
C MET A 66 9.51 -3.78 -3.10
N ILE A 67 10.11 -3.27 -2.02
CA ILE A 67 10.58 -4.10 -0.90
C ILE A 67 9.39 -4.82 -0.23
N ALA A 68 8.27 -4.12 0.01
CA ALA A 68 7.06 -4.68 0.58
C ALA A 68 6.41 -5.74 -0.34
N ALA A 69 6.38 -5.47 -1.66
CA ALA A 69 5.92 -6.39 -2.68
C ALA A 69 6.73 -7.70 -2.70
N ALA A 70 8.06 -7.58 -2.76
CA ALA A 70 8.97 -8.72 -2.73
C ALA A 70 8.78 -9.54 -1.45
N ARG A 71 8.68 -8.86 -0.31
CA ARG A 71 8.50 -9.54 0.98
C ARG A 71 7.16 -10.27 1.09
N CYS A 72 6.08 -9.68 0.58
CA CYS A 72 4.78 -10.36 0.55
C CYS A 72 4.83 -11.58 -0.38
N ALA A 73 5.45 -11.46 -1.55
CA ALA A 73 5.57 -12.55 -2.51
C ALA A 73 6.40 -13.74 -1.97
N GLU A 74 7.46 -13.47 -1.18
CA GLU A 74 8.25 -14.50 -0.48
C GLU A 74 7.41 -15.30 0.53
N ILE A 75 6.48 -14.64 1.23
CA ILE A 75 5.67 -15.27 2.27
C ILE A 75 4.48 -16.01 1.66
N PHE A 76 3.80 -15.40 0.69
CA PHE A 76 2.57 -15.93 0.12
C PHE A 76 2.29 -15.36 -1.28
N ASN A 77 2.38 -16.20 -2.32
CA ASN A 77 2.08 -15.83 -3.71
C ASN A 77 1.42 -17.00 -4.50
N PRO A 78 0.19 -17.40 -4.16
CA PRO A 78 -0.47 -18.48 -4.89
C PRO A 78 -0.94 -18.02 -6.27
N PRO A 79 -0.98 -18.92 -7.27
CA PRO A 79 -1.50 -18.60 -8.60
C PRO A 79 -2.99 -18.20 -8.54
N GLY A 80 -3.41 -17.34 -9.46
CA GLY A 80 -4.80 -16.87 -9.55
C GLY A 80 -5.23 -15.95 -8.39
N SER A 81 -4.25 -15.31 -7.72
CA SER A 81 -4.52 -14.36 -6.65
C SER A 81 -3.92 -12.98 -6.95
N VAL A 82 -4.40 -12.00 -6.19
CA VAL A 82 -3.89 -10.63 -6.16
C VAL A 82 -3.58 -10.26 -4.71
N ASN A 83 -2.66 -9.32 -4.52
CA ASN A 83 -2.43 -8.69 -3.22
C ASN A 83 -2.33 -7.17 -3.41
N LEU A 84 -2.15 -6.41 -2.32
CA LEU A 84 -2.10 -4.95 -2.38
C LEU A 84 -1.04 -4.42 -3.37
N TRP A 85 0.08 -5.13 -3.53
CA TRP A 85 1.25 -4.69 -4.28
C TRP A 85 1.21 -5.09 -5.75
N HIS A 86 0.40 -6.07 -6.11
CA HIS A 86 0.22 -6.52 -7.48
C HIS A 86 -1.24 -6.95 -7.68
N LEU A 87 -2.01 -6.08 -8.32
CA LEU A 87 -3.45 -6.25 -8.53
C LEU A 87 -3.72 -6.90 -9.90
N THR A 88 -3.39 -6.22 -10.99
CA THR A 88 -3.42 -6.77 -12.36
C THR A 88 -2.31 -6.12 -13.19
N ASP A 89 -1.79 -6.84 -14.18
CA ASP A 89 -0.73 -6.32 -15.07
C ASP A 89 -1.14 -4.98 -15.71
N ASP A 90 -2.38 -4.91 -16.23
CA ASP A 90 -2.96 -3.70 -16.83
C ASP A 90 -3.05 -2.51 -15.84
N LEU A 91 -3.34 -2.78 -14.56
CA LEU A 91 -3.35 -1.71 -13.55
C LEU A 91 -1.93 -1.24 -13.21
N GLU A 92 -0.96 -2.15 -13.14
CA GLU A 92 0.44 -1.79 -12.90
C GLU A 92 1.03 -1.00 -14.08
N ASP A 93 0.73 -1.39 -15.33
CA ASP A 93 1.15 -0.66 -16.53
C ASP A 93 0.59 0.78 -16.56
N ARG A 94 -0.66 0.96 -16.12
CA ARG A 94 -1.27 2.30 -15.98
C ARG A 94 -0.62 3.13 -14.87
N LEU A 95 -0.24 2.52 -13.76
CA LEU A 95 0.51 3.20 -12.68
C LEU A 95 1.88 3.68 -13.17
N ASP A 96 2.60 2.87 -13.93
CA ASP A 96 3.88 3.27 -14.51
C ASP A 96 3.69 4.39 -15.55
N SER A 97 2.60 4.35 -16.34
CA SER A 97 2.29 5.39 -17.33
C SER A 97 1.96 6.76 -16.71
N ILE A 98 1.23 6.79 -15.58
CA ILE A 98 0.86 8.06 -14.91
C ILE A 98 2.00 8.62 -14.05
N TRP A 99 3.02 7.82 -13.76
CA TRP A 99 4.09 8.16 -12.81
C TRP A 99 4.79 9.48 -13.11
N GLU A 100 5.15 9.74 -14.38
CA GLU A 100 5.83 10.98 -14.78
C GLU A 100 5.00 12.23 -14.47
N SER A 101 3.67 12.16 -14.68
CA SER A 101 2.77 13.27 -14.37
C SER A 101 2.74 13.62 -12.87
N TRP A 102 2.90 12.62 -11.99
CA TRP A 102 3.00 12.85 -10.56
C TRP A 102 4.35 13.45 -10.16
N LEU A 103 5.43 13.10 -10.86
CA LEU A 103 6.74 13.73 -10.66
C LEU A 103 6.72 15.21 -11.06
N ASP A 104 6.08 15.56 -12.17
CA ASP A 104 5.91 16.95 -12.59
C ASP A 104 5.08 17.77 -11.58
N ALA A 105 4.10 17.13 -10.94
CA ALA A 105 3.27 17.70 -9.90
C ALA A 105 3.74 17.40 -8.47
N ALA A 106 5.02 17.04 -8.25
CA ALA A 106 5.49 16.48 -6.97
C ALA A 106 5.25 17.40 -5.76
N SER A 107 5.27 18.72 -5.93
CA SER A 107 4.98 19.68 -4.84
C SER A 107 3.56 19.52 -4.28
N THR A 108 2.59 19.09 -5.09
CA THR A 108 1.22 18.84 -4.65
C THR A 108 1.09 17.59 -3.76
N TRP A 109 2.06 16.68 -3.85
CA TRP A 109 2.13 15.46 -3.04
C TRP A 109 2.93 15.65 -1.75
N GLN A 110 3.71 16.73 -1.64
CA GLN A 110 4.59 16.98 -0.50
C GLN A 110 3.85 16.93 0.87
N PRO A 111 2.68 17.56 1.06
CA PRO A 111 1.97 17.48 2.34
C PRO A 111 1.61 16.05 2.75
N PHE A 112 1.24 15.22 1.77
CA PHE A 112 0.97 13.80 2.00
C PHE A 112 2.22 13.07 2.48
N PHE A 113 3.35 13.23 1.80
CA PHE A 113 4.59 12.54 2.18
C PHE A 113 5.18 13.04 3.50
N GLU A 114 5.06 14.34 3.80
CA GLU A 114 5.45 14.88 5.10
C GLU A 114 4.59 14.30 6.24
N HIS A 115 3.29 14.09 5.98
CA HIS A 115 2.42 13.39 6.91
C HIS A 115 2.86 11.93 7.11
N VAL A 116 3.11 11.19 6.02
CA VAL A 116 3.64 9.81 6.07
C VAL A 116 4.93 9.74 6.88
N ALA A 117 5.87 10.65 6.64
CA ALA A 117 7.15 10.69 7.35
C ALA A 117 7.00 10.96 8.86
N GLY A 118 5.92 11.61 9.27
CA GLY A 118 5.57 11.89 10.66
C GLY A 118 5.00 10.70 11.44
N MET A 119 4.58 9.63 10.75
CA MET A 119 3.94 8.47 11.37
C MET A 119 4.89 7.73 12.33
N LYS A 120 4.33 7.36 13.50
CA LYS A 120 4.99 6.53 14.53
C LYS A 120 4.15 5.34 14.99
N SER A 121 2.95 5.18 14.43
CA SER A 121 2.02 4.12 14.80
C SER A 121 2.26 2.88 13.95
N THR A 122 1.89 1.72 14.50
CA THR A 122 1.76 0.46 13.75
C THR A 122 0.29 0.07 13.55
N ASP A 123 -0.64 0.92 13.97
CA ASP A 123 -2.08 0.71 13.81
C ASP A 123 -2.49 1.06 12.37
N VAL A 124 -2.73 0.02 11.57
CA VAL A 124 -3.13 0.13 10.17
C VAL A 124 -4.48 0.82 10.03
N LEU A 125 -5.45 0.49 10.90
CA LEU A 125 -6.81 1.01 10.77
C LEU A 125 -6.81 2.52 11.05
N ALA A 126 -6.21 2.92 12.16
CA ALA A 126 -6.11 4.32 12.55
C ALA A 126 -5.35 5.13 11.49
N ALA A 127 -4.24 4.61 10.97
CA ALA A 127 -3.46 5.29 9.94
C ALA A 127 -4.22 5.42 8.62
N LEU A 128 -4.87 4.37 8.12
CA LEU A 128 -5.61 4.47 6.87
C LEU A 128 -6.81 5.43 6.98
N ASN A 129 -7.44 5.50 8.15
CA ASN A 129 -8.52 6.44 8.42
C ASN A 129 -8.03 7.90 8.52
N ASP A 130 -6.90 8.13 9.20
CA ASP A 130 -6.28 9.45 9.35
C ASP A 130 -5.84 10.09 8.02
N PHE A 131 -5.55 9.27 7.01
CA PHE A 131 -5.24 9.72 5.66
C PHE A 131 -6.47 9.79 4.73
N ASP A 132 -7.69 9.56 5.25
CA ASP A 132 -8.94 9.49 4.48
C ASP A 132 -8.88 8.46 3.32
N LEU A 133 -8.16 7.35 3.52
CA LEU A 133 -7.93 6.33 2.48
C LEU A 133 -8.94 5.19 2.52
N VAL A 134 -9.73 5.08 3.59
CA VAL A 134 -10.78 4.08 3.79
C VAL A 134 -12.03 4.75 4.30
N THR A 135 -13.19 4.14 4.06
CA THR A 135 -14.48 4.60 4.59
C THR A 135 -14.89 3.79 5.83
N ASP A 136 -15.84 4.31 6.60
CA ASP A 136 -16.45 3.55 7.71
C ASP A 136 -17.04 2.21 7.24
N ALA A 137 -17.58 2.17 6.02
CA ALA A 137 -18.10 0.93 5.43
C ALA A 137 -17.01 -0.09 5.11
N ASP A 138 -15.81 0.37 4.73
CA ASP A 138 -14.64 -0.51 4.52
C ASP A 138 -14.16 -1.07 5.87
N ILE A 139 -14.12 -0.24 6.91
CA ILE A 139 -13.74 -0.63 8.27
C ILE A 139 -14.72 -1.68 8.82
N GLU A 140 -16.04 -1.45 8.68
CA GLU A 140 -17.06 -2.39 9.14
C GLU A 140 -17.00 -3.73 8.37
N ALA A 141 -16.74 -3.68 7.06
CA ALA A 141 -16.57 -4.88 6.25
C ALA A 141 -15.31 -5.66 6.65
N HIS A 142 -14.21 -4.97 6.91
CA HIS A 142 -12.97 -5.58 7.39
C HIS A 142 -13.15 -6.29 8.74
N ALA A 143 -13.92 -5.73 9.67
CA ALA A 143 -14.16 -6.33 10.99
C ALA A 143 -14.78 -7.75 10.93
N LYS A 144 -15.37 -8.13 9.79
CA LYS A 144 -15.99 -9.44 9.57
C LYS A 144 -15.00 -10.47 9.00
N ILE A 145 -13.80 -10.06 8.58
CA ILE A 145 -12.78 -10.93 7.97
C ILE A 145 -12.04 -11.70 9.07
N LYS A 146 -11.87 -13.01 8.87
CA LYS A 146 -11.15 -13.89 9.81
C LYS A 146 -9.80 -14.31 9.23
N LYS A 147 -8.79 -14.45 10.09
CA LYS A 147 -7.47 -14.97 9.71
C LYS A 147 -7.58 -16.40 9.17
N SER A 148 -6.71 -16.77 8.23
CA SER A 148 -6.56 -18.16 7.80
C SER A 148 -6.00 -19.01 8.95
N SER A 149 -6.16 -20.34 8.85
CA SER A 149 -5.57 -21.29 9.80
C SER A 149 -4.04 -21.40 9.67
N ASP A 150 -3.44 -20.96 8.57
CA ASP A 150 -1.98 -21.03 8.33
C ASP A 150 -1.18 -19.93 9.04
N GLY A 151 -1.85 -18.87 9.51
CA GLY A 151 -1.26 -17.74 10.23
C GLY A 151 -0.31 -16.86 9.40
N ARG A 152 -0.16 -17.11 8.09
CA ARG A 152 0.74 -16.38 7.18
C ARG A 152 0.00 -15.57 6.13
N SER A 153 -1.27 -15.89 5.89
CA SER A 153 -2.12 -15.24 4.91
C SER A 153 -3.47 -14.83 5.48
N ILE A 154 -4.17 -13.93 4.80
CA ILE A 154 -5.57 -13.63 5.11
C ILE A 154 -6.36 -13.46 3.81
N PRO A 155 -7.33 -14.36 3.52
CA PRO A 155 -8.14 -14.26 2.32
C PRO A 155 -9.19 -13.16 2.47
N ILE A 156 -9.27 -12.27 1.49
CA ILE A 156 -10.43 -11.40 1.30
C ILE A 156 -11.57 -12.27 0.73
N PRO A 157 -12.77 -12.25 1.34
CA PRO A 157 -13.87 -13.14 0.91
C PRO A 157 -14.33 -12.92 -0.54
N GLU A 158 -14.26 -11.69 -1.02
CA GLU A 158 -14.69 -11.30 -2.36
C GLU A 158 -13.59 -11.56 -3.40
N LYS A 159 -13.98 -11.95 -4.61
CA LYS A 159 -13.05 -11.99 -5.75
C LYS A 159 -12.66 -10.55 -6.14
N PHE A 160 -11.45 -10.39 -6.66
CA PHE A 160 -11.00 -9.12 -7.22
C PHE A 160 -11.58 -8.91 -8.62
N GLU A 161 -12.50 -7.96 -8.71
CA GLU A 161 -13.19 -7.51 -9.94
C GLU A 161 -12.77 -6.07 -10.32
N GLY A 162 -11.59 -5.63 -9.90
CA GLY A 162 -11.11 -4.26 -10.16
C GLY A 162 -11.70 -3.19 -9.25
N ARG A 163 -12.53 -3.52 -8.24
CA ARG A 163 -13.19 -2.52 -7.39
C ARG A 163 -12.29 -1.96 -6.29
N ARG A 164 -12.44 -0.65 -6.02
CA ARG A 164 -11.81 0.07 -4.90
C ARG A 164 -11.99 -0.65 -3.55
N ARG A 165 -13.20 -1.15 -3.26
CA ARG A 165 -13.52 -1.80 -1.99
C ARG A 165 -12.60 -2.98 -1.67
N THR A 166 -12.36 -3.87 -2.64
CA THR A 166 -11.49 -5.04 -2.44
C THR A 166 -10.05 -4.60 -2.13
N VAL A 167 -9.57 -3.52 -2.77
CA VAL A 167 -8.25 -2.95 -2.50
C VAL A 167 -8.17 -2.35 -1.09
N ALA A 168 -9.21 -1.65 -0.64
CA ALA A 168 -9.28 -1.14 0.73
C ALA A 168 -9.22 -2.29 1.76
N LEU A 169 -9.93 -3.38 1.51
CA LEU A 169 -9.90 -4.58 2.37
C LEU A 169 -8.52 -5.26 2.38
N LEU A 170 -7.84 -5.33 1.24
CA LEU A 170 -6.45 -5.81 1.15
C LEU A 170 -5.52 -4.97 2.04
N ALA A 171 -5.64 -3.65 2.01
CA ALA A 171 -4.83 -2.76 2.85
C ALA A 171 -5.17 -2.89 4.35
N LEU A 172 -6.45 -2.84 4.72
CA LEU A 172 -6.91 -2.95 6.11
C LEU A 172 -6.49 -4.27 6.75
N SER A 173 -6.48 -5.36 5.97
CA SER A 173 -6.17 -6.70 6.46
C SER A 173 -4.72 -6.88 6.89
N PHE A 174 -3.81 -5.93 6.57
CA PHE A 174 -2.48 -5.91 7.19
C PHE A 174 -2.54 -5.70 8.72
N SER A 175 -3.65 -5.19 9.27
CA SER A 175 -3.89 -5.12 10.72
C SER A 175 -3.89 -6.49 11.41
N ALA A 176 -4.04 -7.58 10.65
CA ALA A 176 -3.88 -8.94 11.15
C ALA A 176 -2.42 -9.28 11.49
N SER A 177 -1.45 -8.52 10.99
CA SER A 177 -0.02 -8.69 11.27
C SER A 177 0.35 -8.11 12.63
N VAL A 178 1.40 -8.64 13.24
CA VAL A 178 2.00 -8.08 14.46
C VAL A 178 3.46 -7.68 14.18
N PRO A 179 4.10 -6.88 15.04
CA PRO A 179 5.48 -6.48 14.80
C PRO A 179 6.41 -7.69 14.56
N GLY A 180 7.13 -7.69 13.44
CA GLY A 180 8.03 -8.78 13.04
C GLY A 180 7.36 -10.04 12.48
N SER A 181 6.02 -10.10 12.43
CA SER A 181 5.27 -11.24 11.90
C SER A 181 4.19 -10.76 10.93
N LEU A 182 4.57 -10.76 9.64
CA LEU A 182 3.73 -10.33 8.54
C LEU A 182 2.71 -11.42 8.15
N VAL A 183 1.45 -11.03 8.04
CA VAL A 183 0.34 -11.79 7.45
C VAL A 183 -0.01 -11.13 6.12
N VAL A 184 0.02 -11.87 5.01
CA VAL A 184 -0.19 -11.33 3.65
C VAL A 184 -1.67 -11.39 3.25
N PRO A 185 -2.34 -10.25 3.05
CA PRO A 185 -3.71 -10.23 2.52
C PRO A 185 -3.74 -10.53 1.03
N TYR A 186 -4.72 -11.32 0.59
CA TYR A 186 -4.90 -11.65 -0.82
C TYR A 186 -6.38 -11.83 -1.18
N ALA A 187 -6.70 -11.61 -2.46
CA ALA A 187 -8.01 -11.92 -3.04
C ALA A 187 -7.82 -12.84 -4.26
N ARG A 188 -8.83 -13.64 -4.60
CA ARG A 188 -8.81 -14.45 -5.84
C ARG A 188 -9.17 -13.57 -7.04
N LYS A 189 -8.52 -13.76 -8.18
CA LYS A 189 -8.93 -13.08 -9.43
C LYS A 189 -10.31 -13.59 -9.86
N ALA A 190 -11.14 -12.73 -10.46
CA ALA A 190 -12.45 -13.13 -11.00
C ALA A 190 -12.33 -14.29 -12.01
N ASP A 191 -11.32 -14.20 -12.88
CA ASP A 191 -11.04 -15.09 -14.01
C ASP A 191 -10.11 -16.29 -13.68
N ALA A 192 -9.87 -16.55 -12.38
CA ALA A 192 -9.03 -17.66 -11.91
C ALA A 192 -9.82 -18.92 -11.54
#